data_AF-A0A161V513-F1
#
_entry.id   AF-A0A161V513-F1
#
_cell.length_a   1.000
_cell.length_b   1.000
_cell.length_c   1.000
_cell.angle_alpha   90.00
_cell.angle_beta   90.00
_cell.angle_gamma   90.00
#
_symmetry.space_group_name_H-M   'P 1'
#
loop_
_entity.id
_entity.type
_entity.pdbx_description
1 polymer ?
#
loop_
_entity_poly.entity_id
_entity_poly.type
_entity_poly.pdbx_seq_one_letter_code
_entity_poly.pdbx_strand_id
1 'polypeptide(L)'
;MLRTFLTVASIVLVTQTLGTISVHATPITQQADQTGTPSWVNCADEGKHCYPDSDGVITMRYGEGDNYTYILTQGLNRISCNNFWGNPSDGKNKKCAYTTTNLLNVASENSYVDVANQGETFKLPYTGKMHWFRYGSGNKWMYTVMSGNGEQSVACTNDYFNYNPSDGTTKVCQYSQNAYYTLSENDTLTECATQGQSCAPQVGDVVLMRYGIDDKFDWRFVHAATNTYACNNETFGTNPIHKTKRCYWMAVAPSAISTFGQWSKVGSCNGKGCSILETIATGTTRTNTWSTTVDWSTTVTESVEESFEVLGAGGKVSEQVSVSFALSENFQTALSRSVTETFTAICNPDKQASNRALFQFLTKTTESCLESLNCTGTTFTKDYTCVSNPPTGYGGPQCVPGYCREDDQLCLEPCAEW
;
A
#
# COMPACT_ATOMS: atom_id res chain seq x y z
N MET A 1 -13.91 25.64 -64.18
CA MET A 1 -13.06 25.58 -65.40
C MET A 1 -11.71 26.19 -65.06
N LEU A 2 -10.65 25.43 -65.37
CA LEU A 2 -9.22 25.75 -65.32
C LEU A 2 -8.85 27.19 -65.70
N ARG A 3 -7.84 27.76 -65.00
CA ARG A 3 -6.51 28.05 -65.60
C ARG A 3 -5.47 28.48 -64.55
N THR A 4 -4.63 27.50 -64.22
CA THR A 4 -3.16 27.50 -64.14
C THR A 4 -2.39 28.83 -64.25
N PHE A 5 -1.49 29.10 -63.30
CA PHE A 5 -0.15 29.61 -63.56
C PHE A 5 0.87 28.98 -62.59
N LEU A 6 1.91 28.39 -63.17
CA LEU A 6 3.10 27.87 -62.50
C LEU A 6 4.03 29.02 -62.09
N THR A 7 4.69 28.87 -60.94
CA THR A 7 6.02 29.42 -60.73
C THR A 7 6.90 28.37 -60.06
N VAL A 8 7.97 28.02 -60.78
CA VAL A 8 9.04 27.12 -60.38
C VAL A 8 10.03 27.93 -59.53
N ALA A 9 10.35 27.46 -58.33
CA ALA A 9 11.52 27.92 -57.58
C ALA A 9 12.29 26.69 -57.09
N SER A 10 13.51 26.56 -57.60
CA SER A 10 14.45 25.48 -57.36
C SER A 10 14.85 25.41 -55.89
N ILE A 11 14.59 24.26 -55.25
CA ILE A 11 15.07 23.94 -53.90
C ILE A 11 16.46 23.32 -54.01
N VAL A 12 17.42 23.93 -53.31
CA VAL A 12 18.75 23.39 -53.05
C VAL A 12 18.60 22.13 -52.20
N LEU A 13 19.05 20.98 -52.73
CA LEU A 13 19.22 19.75 -51.95
C LEU A 13 20.37 19.96 -50.95
N VAL A 14 20.04 20.11 -49.67
CA VAL A 14 21.00 19.87 -48.58
C VAL A 14 20.92 18.40 -48.25
N THR A 15 21.93 17.64 -48.65
CA THR A 15 22.20 16.29 -48.15
C THR A 15 22.52 16.37 -46.66
N GLN A 16 21.56 16.05 -45.80
CA GLN A 16 21.85 15.74 -44.40
C GLN A 16 22.31 14.29 -44.31
N THR A 17 23.57 14.11 -43.95
CA THR A 17 24.12 12.83 -43.50
C THR A 17 23.46 12.48 -42.16
N LEU A 18 22.69 11.40 -42.14
CA LEU A 18 22.26 10.73 -40.91
C LEU A 18 23.50 10.20 -40.20
N GLY A 19 24.07 11.02 -39.31
CA GLY A 19 25.05 10.56 -38.33
C GLY A 19 24.33 9.63 -37.34
N THR A 20 24.76 8.38 -37.29
CA THR A 20 24.36 7.43 -36.24
C THR A 20 24.77 7.98 -34.89
N ILE A 21 23.82 8.55 -34.14
CA ILE A 21 24.01 8.87 -32.73
C ILE A 21 23.99 7.52 -32.01
N SER A 22 25.17 7.07 -31.60
CA SER A 22 25.30 5.98 -30.62
C SER A 22 24.72 6.49 -29.31
N VAL A 23 23.48 6.07 -29.01
CA VAL A 23 22.87 6.25 -27.69
C VAL A 23 23.61 5.31 -26.75
N HIS A 24 24.66 5.82 -26.11
CA HIS A 24 25.20 5.19 -24.90
C HIS A 24 24.15 5.38 -23.82
N ALA A 25 23.39 4.32 -23.56
CA ALA A 25 22.54 4.21 -22.39
C ALA A 25 23.42 4.39 -21.15
N THR A 26 23.25 5.52 -20.48
CA THR A 26 23.77 5.73 -19.13
C THR A 26 23.19 4.61 -18.26
N PRO A 27 24.01 3.89 -17.48
CA PRO A 27 23.50 2.85 -16.60
C PRO A 27 22.56 3.52 -15.60
N ILE A 28 21.28 3.15 -15.68
CA ILE A 28 20.30 3.41 -14.64
C ILE A 28 20.88 2.72 -13.41
N THR A 29 21.24 3.51 -12.41
CA THR A 29 21.64 3.03 -11.10
C THR A 29 20.50 2.15 -10.60
N GLN A 30 20.75 0.85 -10.59
CA GLN A 30 19.86 -0.14 -10.01
C GLN A 30 19.50 0.31 -8.60
N GLN A 31 18.21 0.56 -8.36
CA GLN A 31 17.65 0.49 -7.03
C GLN A 31 18.00 -0.91 -6.51
N ALA A 32 18.91 -0.97 -5.55
CA ALA A 32 19.31 -2.21 -4.92
C ALA A 32 18.06 -2.85 -4.31
N ASP A 33 17.61 -3.93 -4.95
CA ASP A 33 17.38 -5.22 -4.33
C ASP A 33 16.87 -5.15 -2.87
N GLN A 34 15.55 -5.19 -2.70
CA GLN A 34 14.93 -5.70 -1.48
C GLN A 34 14.23 -7.03 -1.82
N THR A 35 15.01 -8.05 -2.13
CA THR A 35 14.58 -9.46 -2.14
C THR A 35 14.57 -10.10 -0.74
N GLY A 36 14.83 -9.32 0.32
CA GLY A 36 14.64 -9.75 1.70
C GLY A 36 13.18 -9.61 2.12
N THR A 37 12.60 -10.68 2.66
CA THR A 37 11.30 -10.62 3.34
C THR A 37 11.33 -9.51 4.40
N PRO A 38 10.35 -8.58 4.42
CA PRO A 38 10.24 -7.56 5.45
C PRO A 38 10.38 -8.16 6.84
N SER A 39 11.35 -7.67 7.62
CA SER A 39 11.64 -8.16 8.97
C SER A 39 11.89 -7.02 9.96
N TRP A 40 11.48 -7.24 11.21
CA TRP A 40 11.74 -6.32 12.31
C TRP A 40 13.18 -6.49 12.80
N VAL A 41 13.97 -5.42 12.72
CA VAL A 41 15.34 -5.37 13.23
C VAL A 41 15.31 -4.80 14.64
N ASN A 42 15.54 -5.63 15.66
CA ASN A 42 15.73 -5.17 17.03
C ASN A 42 16.96 -4.26 17.10
N CYS A 43 16.79 -3.04 17.60
CA CYS A 43 17.83 -2.02 17.54
C CYS A 43 18.26 -1.46 18.90
N ALA A 44 17.40 -1.51 19.91
CA ALA A 44 17.72 -0.97 21.22
C ALA A 44 16.80 -1.50 22.32
N ASP A 45 17.34 -1.59 23.54
CA ASP A 45 16.54 -1.69 24.76
C ASP A 45 16.07 -0.30 25.23
N GLU A 46 15.02 -0.25 26.06
CA GLU A 46 14.51 0.97 26.68
C GLU A 46 15.63 1.80 27.36
N GLY A 47 15.62 3.11 27.09
CA GLY A 47 16.64 4.07 27.53
C GLY A 47 17.88 4.15 26.63
N LYS A 48 17.98 3.34 25.55
CA LYS A 48 19.09 3.39 24.58
C LYS A 48 18.68 4.11 23.29
N HIS A 49 19.46 3.94 22.22
CA HIS A 49 19.21 4.55 20.92
C HIS A 49 19.28 3.52 19.80
N CYS A 50 18.36 3.63 18.85
CA CYS A 50 18.43 2.95 17.57
C CYS A 50 19.21 3.79 16.56
N TYR A 51 19.93 3.11 15.68
CA TYR A 51 20.74 3.71 14.62
C TYR A 51 20.34 3.08 13.28
N PRO A 52 19.16 3.41 12.74
CA PRO A 52 18.73 2.83 11.48
C PRO A 52 19.59 3.41 10.34
N ASP A 53 20.10 2.52 9.50
CA ASP A 53 20.89 2.86 8.32
C ASP A 53 19.97 2.91 7.11
N SER A 54 19.19 3.99 6.99
CA SER A 54 18.27 4.20 5.87
C SER A 54 17.99 5.68 5.63
N ASP A 55 18.06 6.07 4.36
CA ASP A 55 17.62 7.39 3.89
C ASP A 55 16.10 7.43 3.58
N GLY A 56 15.45 6.27 3.53
CA GLY A 56 14.02 6.13 3.28
C GLY A 56 13.16 6.27 4.53
N VAL A 57 11.84 6.18 4.33
CA VAL A 57 10.89 6.08 5.45
C VAL A 57 11.09 4.74 6.15
N ILE A 58 11.24 4.78 7.47
CA ILE A 58 11.25 3.61 8.33
C ILE A 58 10.03 3.62 9.24
N THR A 59 9.53 2.43 9.54
CA THR A 59 8.55 2.23 10.61
C THR A 59 9.29 1.66 11.81
N MET A 60 9.23 2.32 12.95
CA MET A 60 9.78 1.86 14.22
C MET A 60 8.65 1.50 15.17
N ARG A 61 8.80 0.41 15.92
CA ARG A 61 7.91 0.03 17.02
C ARG A 61 8.66 0.07 18.34
N TYR A 62 7.97 0.51 19.39
CA TYR A 62 8.48 0.53 20.75
C TYR A 62 7.48 -0.18 21.67
N GLY A 63 7.93 -1.17 22.44
CA GLY A 63 7.02 -2.00 23.23
C GLY A 63 7.62 -3.32 23.70
N GLU A 64 6.76 -4.22 24.19
CA GLU A 64 7.13 -5.57 24.63
C GLU A 64 6.00 -6.57 24.36
N GLY A 65 6.35 -7.79 23.94
CA GLY A 65 5.38 -8.81 23.53
C GLY A 65 4.62 -8.36 22.29
N ASP A 66 3.30 -8.26 22.39
CA ASP A 66 2.42 -7.73 21.32
C ASP A 66 1.81 -6.39 21.74
N ASN A 67 2.52 -5.58 22.52
CA ASN A 67 2.05 -4.26 22.93
C ASN A 67 3.03 -3.19 22.43
N TYR A 68 2.65 -2.44 21.40
CA TYR A 68 3.53 -1.51 20.70
C TYR A 68 2.89 -0.15 20.44
N THR A 69 3.71 0.89 20.43
CA THR A 69 3.44 2.14 19.73
C THR A 69 4.33 2.24 18.50
N TYR A 70 3.82 2.79 17.42
CA TYR A 70 4.55 2.93 16.16
C TYR A 70 4.93 4.39 15.91
N ILE A 71 6.14 4.58 15.38
CA ILE A 71 6.76 5.86 15.07
C ILE A 71 7.29 5.77 13.64
N LEU A 72 7.04 6.82 12.84
CA LEU A 72 7.47 6.89 11.46
C LEU A 72 8.48 8.01 11.29
N THR A 73 9.61 7.68 10.67
CA THR A 73 10.72 8.64 10.51
C THR A 73 11.42 8.44 9.17
N GLN A 74 12.16 9.45 8.70
CA GLN A 74 13.00 9.37 7.51
C GLN A 74 14.35 10.02 7.80
N GLY A 75 15.44 9.40 7.33
CA GLY A 75 16.80 9.94 7.38
C GLY A 75 17.38 10.20 8.78
N LEU A 76 16.73 9.69 9.84
CA LEU A 76 17.20 9.82 11.22
C LEU A 76 18.19 8.70 11.54
N ASN A 77 19.45 9.05 11.76
CA ASN A 77 20.51 8.09 12.07
C ASN A 77 20.66 7.76 13.57
N ARG A 78 19.87 8.42 14.42
CA ARG A 78 19.82 8.18 15.86
C ARG A 78 18.40 8.46 16.32
N ILE A 79 17.76 7.50 16.96
CA ILE A 79 16.40 7.62 17.48
C ILE A 79 16.38 7.08 18.91
N SER A 80 15.80 7.84 19.85
CA SER A 80 15.71 7.40 21.24
C SER A 80 14.72 6.26 21.40
N CYS A 81 15.12 5.21 22.10
CA CYS A 81 14.24 4.11 22.46
C CYS A 81 13.67 4.33 23.86
N ASN A 82 12.63 5.14 24.00
CA ASN A 82 12.00 5.45 25.28
C ASN A 82 10.53 5.88 25.11
N ASN A 83 9.89 6.27 26.21
CA ASN A 83 8.46 6.63 26.24
C ASN A 83 8.10 7.97 25.57
N PHE A 84 9.01 8.61 24.81
CA PHE A 84 8.77 9.95 24.26
C PHE A 84 7.50 10.03 23.39
N TRP A 85 7.10 8.92 22.77
CA TRP A 85 5.94 8.83 21.89
C TRP A 85 4.79 7.96 22.46
N GLY A 86 4.93 7.50 23.71
CA GLY A 86 3.94 6.67 24.41
C GLY A 86 4.56 5.54 25.23
N ASN A 87 3.84 5.05 26.24
CA ASN A 87 4.22 3.91 27.08
C ASN A 87 3.22 2.74 26.92
N PRO A 88 3.37 1.89 25.89
CA PRO A 88 2.40 0.85 25.56
C PRO A 88 2.46 -0.39 26.47
N SER A 89 3.51 -0.53 27.28
CA SER A 89 3.72 -1.71 28.13
C SER A 89 4.26 -1.28 29.49
N ASP A 90 3.38 -0.66 30.29
CA ASP A 90 3.80 -0.09 31.56
C ASP A 90 4.37 -1.14 32.52
N GLY A 91 5.44 -0.76 33.22
CA GLY A 91 6.18 -1.66 34.12
C GLY A 91 6.89 -2.84 33.43
N LYS A 92 6.98 -2.87 32.10
CA LYS A 92 7.74 -3.87 31.33
C LYS A 92 9.00 -3.26 30.71
N ASN A 93 10.02 -4.11 30.54
CA ASN A 93 11.25 -3.77 29.81
C ASN A 93 10.92 -3.72 28.32
N LYS A 94 10.79 -2.53 27.76
CA LYS A 94 10.43 -2.35 26.36
C LYS A 94 11.67 -2.37 25.48
N LYS A 95 11.47 -2.65 24.20
CA LYS A 95 12.51 -2.64 23.17
C LYS A 95 12.02 -1.88 21.94
N CYS A 96 12.97 -1.42 21.16
CA CYS A 96 12.71 -0.85 19.85
C CYS A 96 13.16 -1.80 18.76
N ALA A 97 12.34 -1.88 17.73
CA ALA A 97 12.69 -2.50 16.47
C ALA A 97 12.25 -1.60 15.32
N TYR A 98 12.95 -1.66 14.19
CA TYR A 98 12.55 -0.94 12.98
C TYR A 98 12.48 -1.86 11.77
N THR A 99 11.76 -1.42 10.75
CA THR A 99 11.81 -1.95 9.39
C THR A 99 11.96 -0.78 8.40
N THR A 100 12.63 -1.04 7.28
CA THR A 100 12.74 -0.09 6.16
C THR A 100 11.54 -0.12 5.22
N THR A 101 10.55 -0.96 5.51
CA THR A 101 9.29 -0.99 4.77
C THR A 101 8.39 0.17 5.21
N ASN A 102 7.82 0.89 4.25
CA ASN A 102 6.82 1.94 4.48
C ASN A 102 5.44 1.32 4.83
N LEU A 103 5.35 0.67 6.00
CA LEU A 103 4.21 -0.19 6.35
C LEU A 103 2.86 0.53 6.43
N LEU A 104 2.88 1.83 6.76
CA LEU A 104 1.67 2.64 6.89
C LEU A 104 1.39 3.49 5.64
N ASN A 105 2.15 3.27 4.55
CA ASN A 105 2.04 4.03 3.31
C ASN A 105 2.12 5.55 3.53
N VAL A 106 3.21 5.99 4.17
CA VAL A 106 3.57 7.41 4.25
C VAL A 106 3.59 7.99 2.85
N ALA A 107 2.88 9.11 2.67
CA ALA A 107 2.75 9.77 1.38
C ALA A 107 4.10 10.10 0.72
N SER A 108 4.10 10.16 -0.61
CA SER A 108 5.25 10.50 -1.42
C SER A 108 5.74 11.94 -1.19
N GLU A 109 7.05 12.15 -1.38
CA GLU A 109 7.73 13.43 -1.14
C GLU A 109 7.08 14.62 -1.87
N ASN A 110 6.63 14.41 -3.11
CA ASN A 110 6.01 15.43 -3.95
C ASN A 110 4.60 15.85 -3.52
N SER A 111 4.02 15.18 -2.52
CA SER A 111 2.68 15.51 -2.02
C SER A 111 2.67 16.58 -0.93
N TYR A 112 3.83 16.89 -0.34
CA TYR A 112 3.93 17.75 0.84
C TYR A 112 4.06 19.23 0.49
N VAL A 113 3.42 20.06 1.31
CA VAL A 113 3.50 21.53 1.22
C VAL A 113 3.90 22.13 2.57
N ASP A 114 4.72 23.18 2.54
CA ASP A 114 5.13 23.96 3.72
C ASP A 114 3.94 24.71 4.32
N VAL A 115 3.82 24.67 5.65
CA VAL A 115 2.71 25.34 6.37
C VAL A 115 3.11 26.19 7.55
N ALA A 116 4.26 25.93 8.16
CA ALA A 116 4.77 26.71 9.28
C ALA A 116 6.26 26.48 9.46
N ASN A 117 7.00 27.54 9.77
CA ASN A 117 8.37 27.41 10.24
C ASN A 117 8.40 26.96 11.70
N GLN A 118 9.55 26.44 12.14
CA GLN A 118 9.76 26.08 13.53
C GLN A 118 9.43 27.24 14.49
N GLY A 119 8.59 26.96 15.48
CA GLY A 119 8.11 27.93 16.47
C GLY A 119 6.78 28.59 16.11
N GLU A 120 6.32 28.47 14.87
CA GLU A 120 5.03 29.00 14.43
C GLU A 120 3.91 27.99 14.69
N THR A 121 2.67 28.45 14.51
CA THR A 121 1.47 27.60 14.55
C THR A 121 0.73 27.69 13.23
N PHE A 122 0.07 26.61 12.83
CA PHE A 122 -0.77 26.58 11.63
C PHE A 122 -2.10 25.89 11.91
N LYS A 123 -3.05 26.04 10.98
CA LYS A 123 -4.34 25.35 11.02
C LYS A 123 -4.45 24.36 9.87
N LEU A 124 -4.96 23.18 10.16
CA LEU A 124 -5.22 22.17 9.13
C LEU A 124 -6.56 22.46 8.43
N PRO A 125 -6.64 22.26 7.09
CA PRO A 125 -7.87 22.47 6.34
C PRO A 125 -8.96 21.46 6.76
N TYR A 126 -10.23 21.88 6.67
CA TYR A 126 -11.36 20.98 6.85
C TYR A 126 -11.68 20.24 5.55
N THR A 127 -11.00 19.11 5.34
CA THR A 127 -11.17 18.25 4.15
C THR A 127 -12.02 17.01 4.44
N GLY A 128 -12.27 16.70 5.71
CA GLY A 128 -12.81 15.40 6.14
C GLY A 128 -11.84 14.24 5.92
N LYS A 129 -10.57 14.50 5.62
CA LYS A 129 -9.52 13.50 5.36
C LYS A 129 -8.42 13.55 6.42
N MET A 130 -7.69 12.44 6.56
CA MET A 130 -6.46 12.38 7.36
C MET A 130 -5.27 12.74 6.48
N HIS A 131 -4.55 13.77 6.86
CA HIS A 131 -3.32 14.19 6.18
C HIS A 131 -2.11 13.57 6.86
N TRP A 132 -1.11 13.18 6.07
CA TRP A 132 0.22 12.98 6.61
C TRP A 132 0.79 14.33 7.01
N PHE A 133 1.28 14.42 8.24
CA PHE A 133 1.90 15.61 8.81
C PHE A 133 3.34 15.28 9.18
N ARG A 134 4.29 16.12 8.78
CA ARG A 134 5.70 15.91 9.08
C ARG A 134 6.41 17.17 9.56
N TYR A 135 7.43 16.95 10.38
CA TYR A 135 8.29 17.99 10.93
C TYR A 135 9.74 17.61 10.79
N GLY A 136 10.55 18.52 10.27
CA GLY A 136 11.90 18.17 9.85
C GLY A 136 12.59 19.21 9.00
N SER A 137 13.72 18.81 8.43
CA SER A 137 14.52 19.64 7.52
C SER A 137 15.36 18.74 6.61
N GLY A 138 15.49 19.12 5.34
CA GLY A 138 16.22 18.33 4.35
C GLY A 138 15.61 16.94 4.16
N ASN A 139 16.38 15.89 4.46
CA ASN A 139 15.94 14.49 4.39
C ASN A 139 15.58 13.89 5.76
N LYS A 140 15.50 14.71 6.82
CA LYS A 140 15.27 14.27 8.20
C LYS A 140 13.88 14.65 8.67
N TRP A 141 13.00 13.67 8.80
CA TRP A 141 11.58 13.90 9.08
C TRP A 141 11.02 12.97 10.14
N MET A 142 10.17 13.53 11.00
CA MET A 142 9.23 12.80 11.86
C MET A 142 7.84 12.90 11.25
N TYR A 143 7.09 11.80 11.20
CA TYR A 143 5.74 11.76 10.62
C TYR A 143 4.68 11.40 11.67
N THR A 144 3.48 11.92 11.46
CA THR A 144 2.24 11.52 12.11
C THR A 144 1.08 11.76 11.16
N VAL A 145 -0.13 11.39 11.55
CA VAL A 145 -1.36 11.72 10.83
C VAL A 145 -2.20 12.71 11.62
N MET A 146 -2.96 13.54 10.92
CA MET A 146 -3.89 14.50 11.54
C MET A 146 -5.10 14.75 10.64
N SER A 147 -6.28 14.95 11.24
CA SER A 147 -7.42 15.58 10.58
C SER A 147 -7.60 17.00 11.08
N GLY A 148 -7.83 17.95 10.19
CA GLY A 148 -8.24 19.31 10.56
C GLY A 148 -9.75 19.50 10.52
N ASN A 149 -10.27 20.38 11.38
CA ASN A 149 -11.61 20.96 11.27
C ASN A 149 -11.57 22.42 10.77
N GLY A 150 -10.41 22.93 10.32
CA GLY A 150 -10.21 24.33 9.97
C GLY A 150 -9.97 25.26 11.17
N GLU A 151 -10.14 24.77 12.40
CA GLU A 151 -10.01 25.58 13.62
C GLU A 151 -8.83 25.14 14.49
N GLN A 152 -8.52 23.84 14.53
CA GLN A 152 -7.43 23.27 15.31
C GLN A 152 -6.10 23.92 14.92
N SER A 153 -5.47 24.59 15.90
CA SER A 153 -4.12 25.13 15.77
C SER A 153 -3.11 24.10 16.27
N VAL A 154 -2.09 23.83 15.45
CA VAL A 154 -1.01 22.89 15.72
C VAL A 154 0.30 23.67 15.80
N ALA A 155 1.10 23.41 16.83
CA ALA A 155 2.40 24.03 17.01
C ALA A 155 3.47 23.29 16.20
N CYS A 156 4.26 24.03 15.43
CA CYS A 156 5.38 23.50 14.67
C CYS A 156 6.66 23.49 15.53
N THR A 157 6.76 22.58 16.50
CA THR A 157 7.85 22.60 17.48
C THR A 157 8.40 21.21 17.79
N ASN A 158 9.64 21.18 18.29
CA ASN A 158 10.24 19.98 18.87
C ASN A 158 9.36 19.40 19.98
N ASP A 159 8.70 20.26 20.77
CA ASP A 159 7.86 19.85 21.90
C ASP A 159 6.61 19.10 21.43
N TYR A 160 6.01 19.50 20.32
CA TYR A 160 4.86 18.79 19.75
C TYR A 160 5.22 17.35 19.37
N PHE A 161 6.41 17.16 18.79
CA PHE A 161 6.96 15.85 18.44
C PHE A 161 7.75 15.20 19.59
N ASN A 162 7.89 15.87 20.73
CA ASN A 162 8.79 15.45 21.82
C ASN A 162 10.18 14.96 21.30
N TYR A 163 10.66 15.57 20.21
CA TYR A 163 11.79 15.09 19.44
C TYR A 163 12.36 16.20 18.55
N ASN A 164 13.69 16.24 18.41
CA ASN A 164 14.37 17.10 17.45
C ASN A 164 14.94 16.26 16.29
N PRO A 165 14.31 16.27 15.10
CA PRO A 165 14.79 15.46 13.96
C PRO A 165 16.11 15.95 13.38
N SER A 166 16.49 17.22 13.61
CA SER A 166 17.68 17.80 13.01
C SER A 166 18.28 18.90 13.88
N ASP A 167 19.30 18.57 14.66
CA ASP A 167 20.00 19.53 15.52
C ASP A 167 20.69 20.63 14.71
N GLY A 168 20.59 21.87 15.18
CA GLY A 168 21.28 23.03 14.59
C GLY A 168 20.69 23.57 13.27
N THR A 169 19.63 22.97 12.73
CA THR A 169 18.96 23.43 11.50
C THR A 169 17.53 23.89 11.77
N THR A 170 17.10 24.95 11.09
CA THR A 170 15.69 25.38 11.09
C THR A 170 14.83 24.28 10.48
N LYS A 171 13.76 23.92 11.18
CA LYS A 171 12.78 22.93 10.75
C LYS A 171 11.53 23.60 10.21
N VAL A 172 10.78 22.85 9.41
CA VAL A 172 9.51 23.25 8.85
C VAL A 172 8.48 22.15 9.10
N CYS A 173 7.23 22.56 9.19
CA CYS A 173 6.09 21.67 9.22
C CYS A 173 5.45 21.61 7.84
N GLN A 174 5.08 20.40 7.43
CA GLN A 174 4.44 20.14 6.16
C GLN A 174 3.28 19.17 6.34
N TYR A 175 2.27 19.26 5.48
CA TYR A 175 1.26 18.21 5.36
C TYR A 175 1.09 17.76 3.90
N SER A 176 0.59 16.54 3.70
CA SER A 176 0.30 16.00 2.37
C SER A 176 -0.99 16.58 1.78
N GLN A 177 -0.91 17.26 0.64
CA GLN A 177 -2.06 17.95 0.04
C GLN A 177 -2.96 17.00 -0.76
N ASN A 178 -2.39 16.00 -1.44
CA ASN A 178 -3.09 15.12 -2.38
C ASN A 178 -2.84 13.62 -2.14
N ALA A 179 -2.20 13.27 -1.04
CA ALA A 179 -1.89 11.88 -0.66
C ALA A 179 -2.30 11.68 0.81
N TYR A 180 -3.57 11.38 1.01
CA TYR A 180 -4.17 11.23 2.33
C TYR A 180 -3.83 9.88 2.93
N TYR A 181 -3.85 9.80 4.25
CA TYR A 181 -3.87 8.51 4.92
C TYR A 181 -5.28 7.91 4.79
N THR A 182 -5.38 6.76 4.14
CA THR A 182 -6.65 6.06 3.92
C THR A 182 -7.08 5.38 5.22
N LEU A 183 -8.27 5.74 5.70
CA LEU A 183 -8.93 5.14 6.84
C LEU A 183 -9.79 3.95 6.38
N SER A 184 -10.17 3.06 7.31
CA SER A 184 -11.09 1.97 7.00
C SER A 184 -12.53 2.47 6.79
N GLU A 185 -13.26 1.95 5.80
CA GLU A 185 -14.51 2.44 5.18
C GLU A 185 -15.71 2.64 6.13
N ASN A 186 -15.62 2.20 7.39
CA ASN A 186 -16.63 2.49 8.40
C ASN A 186 -16.42 3.83 9.14
N ASP A 187 -15.42 4.62 8.74
CA ASP A 187 -15.21 6.10 8.82
C ASP A 187 -15.76 6.89 10.02
N THR A 188 -16.09 6.21 11.10
CA THR A 188 -16.61 6.80 12.32
C THR A 188 -15.62 6.47 13.40
N LEU A 189 -14.89 7.52 13.81
CA LEU A 189 -14.12 7.50 15.03
C LEU A 189 -15.01 7.01 16.16
N THR A 190 -14.72 5.81 16.65
CA THR A 190 -15.52 5.18 17.68
C THR A 190 -15.02 5.65 19.03
N GLU A 191 -15.84 6.43 19.75
CA GLU A 191 -15.55 6.76 21.14
C GLU A 191 -15.51 5.46 21.95
N CYS A 192 -14.45 5.27 22.73
CA CYS A 192 -14.30 4.05 23.52
C CYS A 192 -14.04 4.29 25.00
N ALA A 193 -13.55 5.46 25.39
CA ALA A 193 -13.20 5.73 26.78
C ALA A 193 -13.14 7.23 27.09
N THR A 194 -13.46 7.57 28.32
CA THR A 194 -13.09 8.87 28.91
C THR A 194 -11.72 8.78 29.58
N GLN A 195 -11.07 9.92 29.81
CA GLN A 195 -9.74 9.97 30.40
C GLN A 195 -9.64 9.17 31.71
N GLY A 196 -8.62 8.32 31.79
CA GLY A 196 -8.36 7.41 32.91
C GLY A 196 -9.05 6.04 32.80
N GLN A 197 -9.96 5.86 31.83
CA GLN A 197 -10.57 4.56 31.54
C GLN A 197 -9.78 3.77 30.50
N SER A 198 -10.18 2.53 30.25
CA SER A 198 -9.60 1.67 29.22
C SER A 198 -10.49 1.63 27.98
N CYS A 199 -9.88 1.75 26.81
CA CYS A 199 -10.47 1.61 25.49
C CYS A 199 -10.24 0.19 24.99
N ALA A 200 -11.28 -0.52 24.51
CA ALA A 200 -11.15 -1.88 23.99
C ALA A 200 -11.64 -2.03 22.54
N PRO A 201 -10.83 -1.62 21.53
CA PRO A 201 -11.15 -1.79 20.12
C PRO A 201 -11.50 -3.24 19.77
N GLN A 202 -12.49 -3.42 18.90
CA GLN A 202 -12.91 -4.74 18.41
C GLN A 202 -12.14 -5.11 17.13
N VAL A 203 -10.82 -4.90 17.14
CA VAL A 203 -9.89 -5.19 16.04
C VAL A 203 -8.65 -5.81 16.65
N GLY A 204 -8.18 -6.92 16.09
CA GLY A 204 -7.02 -7.68 16.58
C GLY A 204 -5.69 -7.29 15.93
N ASP A 205 -5.55 -6.04 15.50
CA ASP A 205 -4.34 -5.51 14.85
C ASP A 205 -4.19 -4.03 15.23
N VAL A 206 -3.21 -3.33 14.65
CA VAL A 206 -2.91 -1.93 14.92
C VAL A 206 -4.14 -1.06 14.68
N VAL A 207 -4.39 -0.18 15.63
CA VAL A 207 -5.43 0.84 15.54
C VAL A 207 -4.78 2.22 15.53
N LEU A 208 -5.45 3.13 14.83
CA LEU A 208 -5.17 4.54 14.94
C LEU A 208 -6.09 5.09 16.04
N MET A 209 -5.51 5.46 17.17
CA MET A 209 -6.22 6.07 18.29
C MET A 209 -5.99 7.57 18.32
N ARG A 210 -6.99 8.30 18.82
CA ARG A 210 -6.86 9.72 19.15
C ARG A 210 -7.28 10.02 20.58
N TYR A 211 -6.61 10.97 21.21
CA TYR A 211 -6.87 11.40 22.58
C TYR A 211 -6.93 12.92 22.66
N GLY A 212 -8.05 13.46 23.14
CA GLY A 212 -8.30 14.90 23.01
C GLY A 212 -9.69 15.36 23.43
N ILE A 213 -9.99 16.63 23.17
CA ILE A 213 -11.27 17.28 23.44
C ILE A 213 -11.45 18.50 22.52
N ASP A 214 -12.70 18.89 22.22
CA ASP A 214 -13.06 20.11 21.48
C ASP A 214 -12.18 20.32 20.22
N ASP A 215 -12.07 19.25 19.41
CA ASP A 215 -11.31 19.19 18.16
C ASP A 215 -9.79 19.34 18.25
N LYS A 216 -9.23 19.12 19.44
CA LYS A 216 -7.79 19.06 19.65
C LYS A 216 -7.40 17.67 20.10
N PHE A 217 -6.85 16.91 19.16
CA PHE A 217 -6.54 15.49 19.32
C PHE A 217 -5.09 15.20 18.97
N ASP A 218 -4.45 14.38 19.79
CA ASP A 218 -3.21 13.69 19.44
C ASP A 218 -3.51 12.30 18.91
N TRP A 219 -2.83 11.93 17.83
CA TRP A 219 -3.05 10.69 17.08
C TRP A 219 -1.89 9.72 17.27
N ARG A 220 -2.17 8.43 17.49
CA ARG A 220 -1.16 7.39 17.72
C ARG A 220 -1.56 6.08 17.07
N PHE A 221 -0.59 5.45 16.41
CA PHE A 221 -0.69 4.07 15.96
C PHE A 221 -0.26 3.17 17.12
N VAL A 222 -1.17 2.31 17.59
CA VAL A 222 -0.94 1.45 18.75
C VAL A 222 -1.45 0.03 18.50
N HIS A 223 -0.81 -0.93 19.16
CA HIS A 223 -1.18 -2.34 19.21
C HIS A 223 -1.12 -2.84 20.65
N ALA A 224 -2.05 -3.69 21.04
CA ALA A 224 -2.05 -4.34 22.34
C ALA A 224 -2.57 -5.76 22.21
N ALA A 225 -1.90 -6.72 22.85
CA ALA A 225 -2.24 -8.14 22.81
C ALA A 225 -3.69 -8.42 23.25
N THR A 226 -4.18 -7.63 24.21
CA THR A 226 -5.54 -7.74 24.77
C THR A 226 -6.53 -6.78 24.11
N ASN A 227 -6.11 -6.08 23.05
CA ASN A 227 -6.84 -5.00 22.41
C ASN A 227 -7.40 -3.99 23.41
N THR A 228 -6.64 -3.68 24.47
CA THR A 228 -7.09 -2.77 25.54
C THR A 228 -6.02 -1.71 25.78
N TYR A 229 -6.41 -0.44 25.76
CA TYR A 229 -5.51 0.71 25.79
C TYR A 229 -5.93 1.69 26.86
N ALA A 230 -4.99 2.21 27.65
CA ALA A 230 -5.30 3.24 28.63
C ALA A 230 -5.60 4.58 27.94
N CYS A 231 -6.71 5.21 28.29
CA CYS A 231 -7.07 6.52 27.78
C CYS A 231 -6.44 7.64 28.63
N ASN A 232 -5.13 7.83 28.53
CA ASN A 232 -4.41 8.76 29.40
C ASN A 232 -3.21 9.45 28.70
N ASN A 233 -2.61 10.41 29.39
CA ASN A 233 -1.43 11.13 28.89
C ASN A 233 -0.22 10.22 28.69
N GLU A 234 -0.08 9.13 29.44
CA GLU A 234 1.08 8.23 29.34
C GLU A 234 1.07 7.45 28.01
N THR A 235 -0.12 7.06 27.54
CA THR A 235 -0.29 6.35 26.27
C THR A 235 0.02 7.26 25.07
N PHE A 236 -0.31 8.55 25.16
CA PHE A 236 -0.15 9.50 24.05
C PHE A 236 1.10 10.40 24.18
N GLY A 237 1.79 10.38 25.32
CA GLY A 237 3.01 11.15 25.61
C GLY A 237 2.75 12.64 25.87
N THR A 238 2.11 13.33 24.93
CA THR A 238 1.82 14.77 25.04
C THR A 238 0.50 15.02 25.77
N ASN A 239 0.52 16.01 26.67
CA ASN A 239 -0.69 16.56 27.27
C ASN A 239 -0.97 17.94 26.67
N PRO A 240 -1.67 18.05 25.53
CA PRO A 240 -1.90 19.34 24.90
C PRO A 240 -2.91 20.20 25.69
N ILE A 241 -3.69 19.62 26.63
CA ILE A 241 -4.85 20.30 27.25
C ILE A 241 -5.12 19.78 28.67
N HIS A 242 -5.13 20.66 29.67
CA HIS A 242 -5.54 20.35 31.04
C HIS A 242 -7.07 20.30 31.22
N LYS A 243 -7.76 19.50 30.41
CA LYS A 243 -9.20 19.22 30.50
C LYS A 243 -9.42 17.71 30.41
N THR A 244 -10.59 17.24 30.85
CA THR A 244 -11.02 15.84 30.67
C THR A 244 -11.08 15.51 29.19
N LYS A 245 -10.25 14.57 28.75
CA LYS A 245 -10.16 14.13 27.36
C LYS A 245 -10.93 12.83 27.11
N ARG A 246 -11.11 12.51 25.84
CA ARG A 246 -11.78 11.29 25.34
C ARG A 246 -10.86 10.57 24.37
N CYS A 247 -10.98 9.25 24.35
CA CYS A 247 -10.31 8.41 23.38
C CYS A 247 -11.29 7.92 22.33
N TYR A 248 -10.84 8.01 21.09
CA TYR A 248 -11.50 7.41 19.94
C TYR A 248 -10.49 6.51 19.24
N TRP A 249 -10.99 5.52 18.52
CA TRP A 249 -10.15 4.64 17.71
C TRP A 249 -10.79 4.38 16.35
N MET A 250 -9.95 3.90 15.44
CA MET A 250 -10.34 3.33 14.16
C MET A 250 -9.33 2.27 13.72
N ALA A 251 -9.78 1.34 12.89
CA ALA A 251 -8.90 0.35 12.30
C ALA A 251 -7.92 1.02 11.33
N VAL A 252 -6.66 0.56 11.32
CA VAL A 252 -5.71 0.92 10.28
C VAL A 252 -6.04 0.13 9.02
N ALA A 253 -6.08 0.81 7.87
CA ALA A 253 -6.22 0.11 6.60
C ALA A 253 -4.91 -0.63 6.26
N PRO A 254 -4.97 -1.87 5.75
CA PRO A 254 -3.84 -2.52 5.06
C PRO A 254 -3.24 -1.58 4.01
N SER A 255 -1.95 -1.73 3.72
CA SER A 255 -1.39 -1.25 2.46
C SER A 255 -0.91 -2.44 1.62
N ALA A 256 -1.30 -2.48 0.35
CA ALA A 256 -0.73 -3.43 -0.60
C ALA A 256 0.69 -2.99 -0.96
N ILE A 257 1.67 -3.87 -0.78
CA ILE A 257 3.08 -3.64 -1.11
C ILE A 257 3.32 -3.97 -2.59
N SER A 258 2.78 -5.10 -3.04
CA SER A 258 2.89 -5.55 -4.42
C SER A 258 1.73 -6.46 -4.77
N THR A 259 1.27 -6.39 -6.02
CA THR A 259 0.26 -7.29 -6.56
C THR A 259 0.71 -7.82 -7.90
N PHE A 260 0.64 -9.13 -8.08
CA PHE A 260 0.97 -9.77 -9.35
C PHE A 260 -0.13 -10.75 -9.78
N GLY A 261 -0.35 -10.83 -11.09
CA GLY A 261 -1.27 -11.75 -11.73
C GLY A 261 -0.63 -13.11 -11.97
N GLN A 262 -1.43 -14.16 -11.90
CA GLN A 262 -1.02 -15.52 -12.22
C GLN A 262 -2.21 -16.29 -12.79
N TRP A 263 -1.95 -17.10 -13.82
CA TRP A 263 -2.88 -18.14 -14.24
C TRP A 263 -2.62 -19.41 -13.45
N SER A 264 -3.69 -20.01 -12.92
CA SER A 264 -3.64 -21.25 -12.16
C SER A 264 -4.46 -22.33 -12.86
N LYS A 265 -3.87 -23.50 -13.09
CA LYS A 265 -4.57 -24.63 -13.68
C LYS A 265 -5.57 -25.20 -12.67
N VAL A 266 -6.85 -25.18 -13.03
CA VAL A 266 -7.96 -25.66 -12.17
C VAL A 266 -8.64 -26.92 -12.71
N GLY A 267 -8.41 -27.27 -13.99
CA GLY A 267 -8.94 -28.49 -14.59
C GLY A 267 -8.13 -28.97 -15.79
N SER A 268 -8.29 -30.24 -16.15
CA SER A 268 -7.83 -30.76 -17.44
C SER A 268 -8.58 -32.01 -17.87
N CYS A 269 -8.64 -32.22 -19.18
CA CYS A 269 -9.15 -33.44 -19.78
C CYS A 269 -8.22 -33.96 -20.88
N ASN A 270 -8.29 -35.25 -21.13
CA ASN A 270 -7.53 -35.94 -22.17
C ASN A 270 -8.48 -36.60 -23.17
N GLY A 271 -8.06 -36.67 -24.43
CA GLY A 271 -8.83 -37.29 -25.51
C GLY A 271 -9.53 -36.26 -26.41
N LYS A 272 -9.72 -36.65 -27.68
CA LYS A 272 -10.37 -35.81 -28.68
C LYS A 272 -11.81 -35.51 -28.29
N GLY A 273 -12.19 -34.23 -28.36
CA GLY A 273 -13.55 -33.80 -28.03
C GLY A 273 -13.85 -33.83 -26.53
N CYS A 274 -12.84 -33.84 -25.66
CA CYS A 274 -13.08 -33.77 -24.23
C CYS A 274 -13.56 -32.36 -23.82
N SER A 275 -14.55 -32.34 -22.92
CA SER A 275 -15.08 -31.12 -22.30
C SER A 275 -14.68 -31.05 -20.84
N ILE A 276 -14.46 -29.83 -20.34
CA ILE A 276 -14.20 -29.57 -18.92
C ILE A 276 -15.41 -28.84 -18.36
N LEU A 277 -15.91 -29.28 -17.21
CA LEU A 277 -16.98 -28.63 -16.45
C LEU A 277 -16.54 -28.59 -14.99
N GLU A 278 -16.06 -27.45 -14.54
CA GLU A 278 -15.51 -27.29 -13.17
C GLU A 278 -16.24 -26.20 -12.42
N THR A 279 -16.56 -26.47 -11.16
CA THR A 279 -17.06 -25.44 -10.24
C THR A 279 -15.87 -24.76 -9.57
N ILE A 280 -15.68 -23.49 -9.88
CA ILE A 280 -14.54 -22.69 -9.43
C ILE A 280 -15.00 -21.62 -8.45
N ALA A 281 -14.22 -21.40 -7.40
CA ALA A 281 -14.49 -20.38 -6.41
C ALA A 281 -14.02 -18.99 -6.87
N THR A 282 -14.75 -17.94 -6.46
CA THR A 282 -14.40 -16.54 -6.69
C THR A 282 -14.49 -15.75 -5.40
N GLY A 283 -13.66 -14.72 -5.28
CA GLY A 283 -13.53 -13.89 -4.10
C GLY A 283 -12.07 -13.78 -3.65
N THR A 284 -11.87 -13.24 -2.46
CA THR A 284 -10.56 -12.99 -1.86
C THR A 284 -10.36 -13.84 -0.61
N THR A 285 -9.18 -14.44 -0.50
CA THR A 285 -8.66 -15.05 0.73
C THR A 285 -7.54 -14.19 1.30
N ARG A 286 -7.43 -14.14 2.62
CA ARG A 286 -6.43 -13.35 3.33
C ARG A 286 -5.91 -14.10 4.54
N THR A 287 -4.71 -13.74 4.96
CA THR A 287 -4.06 -14.30 6.15
C THR A 287 -4.31 -13.48 7.41
N ASN A 288 -4.75 -12.22 7.28
CA ASN A 288 -5.17 -11.37 8.40
C ASN A 288 -6.67 -11.47 8.68
N THR A 289 -7.09 -10.95 9.83
CA THR A 289 -8.49 -10.91 10.26
C THR A 289 -9.26 -9.70 9.71
N TRP A 290 -8.64 -8.92 8.81
CA TRP A 290 -9.29 -7.76 8.20
C TRP A 290 -10.38 -8.25 7.23
N SER A 291 -11.60 -7.76 7.40
CA SER A 291 -12.66 -7.96 6.41
C SER A 291 -12.21 -7.46 5.04
N THR A 292 -12.75 -8.02 3.95
CA THR A 292 -12.58 -7.52 2.58
C THR A 292 -13.28 -6.15 2.43
N THR A 293 -12.81 -5.15 3.16
CA THR A 293 -13.33 -3.78 3.10
C THR A 293 -12.95 -3.18 1.76
N VAL A 294 -13.70 -2.17 1.32
CA VAL A 294 -13.38 -1.48 0.07
C VAL A 294 -12.01 -0.81 0.16
N ASP A 295 -11.50 -0.41 1.34
CA ASP A 295 -10.17 0.22 1.44
C ASP A 295 -9.04 -0.75 1.12
N TRP A 296 -9.17 -2.01 1.53
CA TRP A 296 -8.24 -3.03 1.08
C TRP A 296 -8.33 -3.18 -0.44
N SER A 297 -9.56 -3.21 -0.97
CA SER A 297 -9.79 -3.27 -2.42
C SER A 297 -9.15 -2.07 -3.14
N THR A 298 -9.24 -0.87 -2.57
CA THR A 298 -8.63 0.36 -3.09
C THR A 298 -7.11 0.26 -3.11
N THR A 299 -6.47 -0.11 -1.99
CA THR A 299 -5.00 -0.20 -1.95
C THR A 299 -4.46 -1.29 -2.88
N VAL A 300 -5.18 -2.40 -3.05
CA VAL A 300 -4.83 -3.42 -4.05
C VAL A 300 -5.03 -2.90 -5.48
N THR A 301 -6.10 -2.15 -5.73
CA THR A 301 -6.36 -1.51 -7.03
C THR A 301 -5.21 -0.56 -7.40
N GLU A 302 -4.83 0.33 -6.48
CA GLU A 302 -3.68 1.23 -6.65
C GLU A 302 -2.37 0.45 -6.90
N SER A 303 -2.12 -0.62 -6.14
CA SER A 303 -0.94 -1.47 -6.33
C SER A 303 -0.88 -2.11 -7.73
N VAL A 304 -2.02 -2.52 -8.28
CA VAL A 304 -2.13 -3.01 -9.65
C VAL A 304 -1.86 -1.88 -10.65
N GLU A 305 -2.44 -0.70 -10.46
CA GLU A 305 -2.24 0.44 -11.36
C GLU A 305 -0.77 0.88 -11.45
N GLU A 306 -0.05 0.86 -10.32
CA GLU A 306 1.34 1.33 -10.25
C GLU A 306 2.38 0.34 -10.77
N SER A 307 2.19 -0.97 -10.54
CA SER A 307 3.29 -1.94 -10.70
C SER A 307 2.89 -3.37 -11.01
N PHE A 308 1.77 -3.58 -11.71
CA PHE A 308 1.30 -4.94 -12.02
C PHE A 308 2.23 -5.73 -12.95
N GLU A 309 2.49 -6.97 -12.56
CA GLU A 309 3.23 -7.96 -13.34
C GLU A 309 2.40 -9.24 -13.47
N VAL A 310 2.57 -9.98 -14.56
CA VAL A 310 2.00 -11.33 -14.71
C VAL A 310 3.13 -12.34 -14.66
N LEU A 311 3.01 -13.31 -13.76
CA LEU A 311 4.02 -14.34 -13.56
C LEU A 311 4.30 -15.09 -14.88
N GLY A 312 5.57 -15.09 -15.29
CA GLY A 312 6.02 -15.68 -16.56
C GLY A 312 6.19 -14.68 -17.71
N ALA A 313 5.57 -13.49 -17.66
CA ALA A 313 5.58 -12.52 -18.75
C ALA A 313 6.91 -11.75 -18.95
N GLY A 314 7.83 -11.85 -17.98
CA GLY A 314 9.18 -11.30 -18.05
C GLY A 314 9.27 -9.77 -17.90
N GLY A 315 8.20 -9.10 -17.45
CA GLY A 315 8.21 -7.66 -17.21
C GLY A 315 6.85 -7.10 -16.81
N LYS A 316 6.83 -5.79 -16.51
CA LYS A 316 5.63 -5.04 -16.15
C LYS A 316 4.61 -4.99 -17.27
N VAL A 317 3.34 -5.11 -16.87
CA VAL A 317 2.19 -4.83 -17.74
C VAL A 317 2.16 -3.32 -18.04
N SER A 318 1.72 -2.94 -19.23
CA SER A 318 1.58 -1.50 -19.56
C SER A 318 0.53 -0.86 -18.67
N GLU A 319 0.77 0.39 -18.27
CA GLU A 319 -0.12 1.16 -17.37
C GLU A 319 -1.58 1.11 -17.82
N GLN A 320 -1.85 1.30 -19.12
CA GLN A 320 -3.20 1.23 -19.69
C GLN A 320 -3.89 -0.12 -19.47
N VAL A 321 -3.16 -1.22 -19.60
CA VAL A 321 -3.70 -2.57 -19.41
C VAL A 321 -3.89 -2.86 -17.93
N SER A 322 -2.95 -2.44 -17.08
CA SER A 322 -3.05 -2.57 -15.62
C SER A 322 -4.27 -1.84 -15.08
N VAL A 323 -4.47 -0.57 -15.47
CA VAL A 323 -5.64 0.24 -15.07
C VAL A 323 -6.94 -0.39 -15.58
N SER A 324 -6.98 -0.83 -16.84
CA SER A 324 -8.19 -1.45 -17.39
C SER A 324 -8.56 -2.75 -16.66
N PHE A 325 -7.58 -3.54 -16.23
CA PHE A 325 -7.83 -4.74 -15.44
C PHE A 325 -8.24 -4.41 -14.01
N ALA A 326 -7.55 -3.44 -13.38
CA ALA A 326 -7.87 -2.95 -12.05
C ALA A 326 -9.32 -2.46 -11.97
N LEU A 327 -9.86 -1.87 -13.03
CA LEU A 327 -11.24 -1.41 -13.10
C LEU A 327 -12.24 -2.47 -13.63
N SER A 328 -11.79 -3.68 -13.95
CA SER A 328 -12.67 -4.72 -14.51
C SER A 328 -13.69 -5.23 -13.48
N GLU A 329 -14.90 -5.52 -13.92
CA GLU A 329 -15.99 -6.01 -13.06
C GLU A 329 -15.62 -7.34 -12.38
N ASN A 330 -14.98 -8.26 -13.13
CA ASN A 330 -14.54 -9.55 -12.62
C ASN A 330 -13.53 -9.43 -11.48
N PHE A 331 -12.61 -8.46 -11.57
CA PHE A 331 -11.63 -8.20 -10.53
C PHE A 331 -12.27 -7.48 -9.33
N GLN A 332 -12.95 -6.36 -9.54
CA GLN A 332 -13.54 -5.56 -8.46
C GLN A 332 -14.59 -6.33 -7.64
N THR A 333 -15.39 -7.16 -8.31
CA THR A 333 -16.38 -8.01 -7.62
C THR A 333 -15.72 -9.09 -6.78
N ALA A 334 -14.64 -9.72 -7.28
CA ALA A 334 -13.90 -10.73 -6.52
C ALA A 334 -13.10 -10.11 -5.36
N LEU A 335 -12.55 -8.91 -5.58
CA LEU A 335 -11.74 -8.19 -4.60
C LEU A 335 -12.55 -7.77 -3.37
N SER A 336 -13.77 -7.29 -3.59
CA SER A 336 -14.66 -6.80 -2.52
C SER A 336 -15.36 -7.90 -1.71
N ARG A 337 -15.15 -9.18 -2.01
CA ARG A 337 -15.88 -10.30 -1.39
C ARG A 337 -14.94 -11.37 -0.85
N SER A 338 -15.28 -11.97 0.29
CA SER A 338 -14.63 -13.20 0.73
C SER A 338 -14.99 -14.37 -0.18
N VAL A 339 -14.08 -15.36 -0.34
CA VAL A 339 -14.33 -16.57 -1.15
C VAL A 339 -15.51 -17.37 -0.60
N THR A 340 -16.70 -17.07 -1.11
CA THR A 340 -17.96 -17.73 -0.74
C THR A 340 -18.83 -18.03 -1.96
N GLU A 341 -18.58 -17.37 -3.10
CA GLU A 341 -19.30 -17.58 -4.35
C GLU A 341 -18.53 -18.56 -5.24
N THR A 342 -19.27 -19.41 -5.96
CA THR A 342 -18.72 -20.33 -6.96
C THR A 342 -19.45 -20.15 -8.28
N PHE A 343 -18.74 -20.33 -9.39
CA PHE A 343 -19.35 -20.37 -10.72
C PHE A 343 -18.88 -21.61 -11.48
N THR A 344 -19.59 -21.98 -12.52
CA THR A 344 -19.23 -23.13 -13.37
C THR A 344 -18.49 -22.64 -14.60
N ALA A 345 -17.23 -23.04 -14.73
CA ALA A 345 -16.42 -22.79 -15.92
C ALA A 345 -16.52 -23.97 -16.89
N ILE A 346 -16.69 -23.65 -18.17
CA ILE A 346 -16.98 -24.63 -19.21
C ILE A 346 -15.93 -24.51 -20.31
N CYS A 347 -15.22 -25.61 -20.56
CA CYS A 347 -14.44 -25.76 -21.78
C CYS A 347 -15.21 -26.63 -22.77
N ASN A 348 -15.86 -26.00 -23.75
CA ASN A 348 -16.62 -26.67 -24.82
C ASN A 348 -15.74 -27.60 -25.65
N PRO A 349 -16.18 -28.82 -26.00
CA PRO A 349 -15.32 -29.84 -26.58
C PRO A 349 -14.63 -29.38 -27.87
N ASP A 350 -13.31 -29.55 -27.95
CA ASP A 350 -12.54 -29.37 -29.19
C ASP A 350 -12.15 -30.74 -29.77
N LYS A 351 -12.62 -30.99 -31.00
CA LYS A 351 -12.38 -32.24 -31.73
C LYS A 351 -10.95 -32.38 -32.23
N GLN A 352 -10.20 -31.28 -32.32
CA GLN A 352 -8.80 -31.25 -32.75
C GLN A 352 -7.82 -31.34 -31.58
N ALA A 353 -8.22 -30.88 -30.39
CA ALA A 353 -7.43 -31.01 -29.17
C ALA A 353 -7.27 -32.48 -28.74
N SER A 354 -6.03 -32.88 -28.43
CA SER A 354 -5.70 -34.18 -27.82
C SER A 354 -5.74 -34.14 -26.30
N ASN A 355 -5.51 -32.96 -25.72
CA ASN A 355 -5.70 -32.65 -24.32
C ASN A 355 -6.15 -31.19 -24.19
N ARG A 356 -6.80 -30.86 -23.07
CA ARG A 356 -7.21 -29.49 -22.75
C ARG A 356 -6.97 -29.19 -21.29
N ALA A 357 -6.67 -27.93 -21.00
CA ALA A 357 -6.53 -27.43 -19.64
C ALA A 357 -7.37 -26.19 -19.44
N LEU A 358 -7.97 -26.09 -18.27
CA LEU A 358 -8.72 -24.93 -17.80
C LEU A 358 -7.84 -24.17 -16.81
N PHE A 359 -7.68 -22.87 -17.03
CA PHE A 359 -6.93 -21.98 -16.15
C PHE A 359 -7.84 -20.88 -15.64
N GLN A 360 -7.73 -20.54 -14.37
CA GLN A 360 -8.35 -19.36 -13.75
C GLN A 360 -7.28 -18.30 -13.52
N PHE A 361 -7.62 -17.03 -13.75
CA PHE A 361 -6.76 -15.93 -13.36
C PHE A 361 -6.95 -15.59 -11.88
N LEU A 362 -5.84 -15.36 -11.19
CA LEU A 362 -5.84 -14.87 -9.83
C LEU A 362 -4.79 -13.78 -9.67
N THR A 363 -4.98 -12.90 -8.70
CA THR A 363 -3.92 -12.01 -8.24
C THR A 363 -3.44 -12.45 -6.86
N LYS A 364 -2.14 -12.31 -6.64
CA LYS A 364 -1.50 -12.47 -5.33
C LYS A 364 -1.01 -11.11 -4.90
N THR A 365 -1.45 -10.70 -3.72
CA THR A 365 -1.08 -9.44 -3.10
C THR A 365 -0.24 -9.73 -1.87
N THR A 366 0.91 -9.06 -1.80
CA THR A 366 1.69 -8.94 -0.56
C THR A 366 1.22 -7.67 0.14
N GLU A 367 0.87 -7.77 1.41
CA GLU A 367 0.29 -6.70 2.22
C GLU A 367 1.23 -6.36 3.38
N SER A 368 1.29 -5.07 3.73
CA SER A 368 1.88 -4.63 4.99
C SER A 368 0.93 -4.98 6.14
N CYS A 369 1.23 -6.07 6.84
CA CYS A 369 0.72 -6.27 8.19
C CYS A 369 1.74 -5.75 9.17
N LEU A 370 1.30 -4.89 10.09
CA LEU A 370 2.20 -4.18 10.99
C LEU A 370 2.86 -5.10 12.02
N GLU A 371 2.27 -6.25 12.31
CA GLU A 371 2.83 -7.21 13.26
C GLU A 371 3.65 -8.31 12.56
N SER A 372 3.03 -9.06 11.65
CA SER A 372 3.64 -10.21 10.97
C SER A 372 4.55 -9.84 9.80
N LEU A 373 4.49 -8.59 9.33
CA LEU A 373 5.20 -8.03 8.17
C LEU A 373 4.93 -8.72 6.82
N ASN A 374 4.23 -9.85 6.82
CA ASN A 374 4.01 -10.70 5.67
C ASN A 374 2.57 -11.21 5.69
N CYS A 375 1.64 -10.32 5.38
CA CYS A 375 0.31 -10.75 5.02
C CYS A 375 0.23 -10.97 3.53
N THR A 376 -0.51 -11.99 3.16
CA THR A 376 -0.83 -12.29 1.78
C THR A 376 -2.34 -12.33 1.60
N GLY A 377 -2.76 -11.77 0.47
CA GLY A 377 -4.09 -11.87 -0.10
C GLY A 377 -4.02 -12.62 -1.42
N THR A 378 -5.06 -13.40 -1.73
CA THR A 378 -5.25 -13.98 -3.06
C THR A 378 -6.66 -13.74 -3.53
N THR A 379 -6.80 -13.06 -4.67
CA THR A 379 -8.08 -12.74 -5.31
C THR A 379 -8.30 -13.68 -6.49
N PHE A 380 -9.35 -14.48 -6.43
CA PHE A 380 -9.76 -15.42 -7.46
C PHE A 380 -10.83 -14.77 -8.34
N THR A 381 -10.48 -14.37 -9.57
CA THR A 381 -11.42 -13.69 -10.46
C THR A 381 -12.33 -14.68 -11.18
N LYS A 382 -13.37 -14.17 -11.86
CA LYS A 382 -14.19 -14.99 -12.76
C LYS A 382 -13.54 -15.19 -14.14
N ASP A 383 -12.35 -14.65 -14.36
CA ASP A 383 -11.64 -14.80 -15.63
C ASP A 383 -11.03 -16.20 -15.71
N TYR A 384 -11.39 -16.93 -16.77
CA TYR A 384 -10.83 -18.24 -17.06
C TYR A 384 -10.55 -18.38 -18.56
N THR A 385 -9.62 -19.27 -18.90
CA THR A 385 -9.35 -19.65 -20.28
C THR A 385 -9.18 -21.16 -20.43
N CYS A 386 -9.47 -21.65 -21.63
CA CYS A 386 -9.31 -23.05 -21.99
C CYS A 386 -8.23 -23.15 -23.05
N VAL A 387 -7.13 -23.83 -22.73
CA VAL A 387 -5.99 -23.99 -23.63
C VAL A 387 -5.96 -25.41 -24.17
N SER A 388 -5.87 -25.51 -25.48
CA SER A 388 -5.79 -26.78 -26.21
C SER A 388 -4.34 -27.20 -26.40
N ASN A 389 -4.05 -28.48 -26.16
CA ASN A 389 -2.70 -29.04 -26.31
C ASN A 389 -1.58 -28.25 -25.58
N PRO A 390 -1.76 -27.74 -24.34
CA PRO A 390 -0.69 -27.04 -23.64
C PRO A 390 0.60 -27.88 -23.57
N PRO A 391 1.77 -27.27 -23.82
CA PRO A 391 3.07 -27.92 -23.64
C PRO A 391 3.27 -28.47 -22.22
N THR A 392 4.14 -29.46 -22.08
CA THR A 392 4.50 -29.96 -20.75
C THR A 392 5.15 -28.85 -19.92
N GLY A 393 4.62 -28.60 -18.72
CA GLY A 393 5.10 -27.51 -17.86
C GLY A 393 4.53 -26.13 -18.16
N TYR A 394 3.56 -26.02 -19.08
CA TYR A 394 2.90 -24.74 -19.36
C TYR A 394 2.15 -24.21 -18.12
N GLY A 395 2.56 -23.03 -17.65
CA GLY A 395 2.02 -22.38 -16.45
C GLY A 395 0.72 -21.61 -16.67
N GLY A 396 0.20 -21.58 -17.90
CA GLY A 396 -0.92 -20.73 -18.31
C GLY A 396 -0.45 -19.54 -19.15
N PRO A 397 -1.39 -18.71 -19.65
CA PRO A 397 -1.07 -17.52 -20.41
C PRO A 397 -0.14 -16.56 -19.66
N GLN A 398 0.64 -15.78 -20.39
CA GLN A 398 1.57 -14.80 -19.80
C GLN A 398 1.08 -13.37 -19.98
N CYS A 399 -0.22 -13.16 -19.83
CA CYS A 399 -0.87 -11.87 -19.98
C CYS A 399 -2.04 -11.70 -19.00
N VAL A 400 -2.56 -10.48 -18.98
CA VAL A 400 -3.79 -10.13 -18.25
C VAL A 400 -5.01 -10.64 -19.03
N PRO A 401 -6.11 -11.06 -18.37
CA PRO A 401 -7.34 -11.45 -19.05
C PRO A 401 -7.79 -10.42 -20.10
N GLY A 402 -8.07 -10.88 -21.32
CA GLY A 402 -8.48 -10.03 -22.44
C GLY A 402 -7.33 -9.35 -23.21
N TYR A 403 -6.07 -9.50 -22.79
CA TYR A 403 -4.91 -8.83 -23.37
C TYR A 403 -3.82 -9.81 -23.84
N CYS A 404 -4.22 -10.86 -24.56
CA CYS A 404 -3.28 -11.79 -25.16
C CYS A 404 -2.29 -11.07 -26.07
N ARG A 405 -1.00 -11.42 -25.95
CA ARG A 405 0.02 -10.94 -26.87
C ARG A 405 -0.13 -11.67 -28.20
N GLU A 406 0.21 -10.99 -29.30
CA GLU A 406 0.13 -11.56 -30.65
C GLU A 406 1.03 -12.80 -30.85
N ASP A 407 2.07 -12.94 -30.04
CA ASP A 407 3.00 -14.07 -30.04
C ASP A 407 2.61 -15.21 -29.10
N ASP A 408 1.62 -15.02 -28.21
CA ASP A 408 1.07 -16.07 -27.35
C ASP A 408 -0.12 -16.76 -28.02
N GLN A 409 0.18 -17.64 -28.99
CA GLN A 409 -0.83 -18.38 -29.75
C GLN A 409 -1.75 -19.24 -28.87
N LEU A 410 -1.30 -19.66 -27.68
CA LEU A 410 -2.10 -20.43 -26.73
C LEU A 410 -3.10 -19.55 -25.97
N CYS A 411 -2.75 -18.27 -25.75
CA CYS A 411 -3.67 -17.29 -25.19
C CYS A 411 -4.73 -16.84 -26.21
N LEU A 412 -4.34 -16.69 -27.47
CA LEU A 412 -5.24 -16.25 -28.55
C LEU A 412 -6.33 -17.29 -28.91
N GLU A 413 -6.32 -18.48 -28.29
CA GLU A 413 -7.43 -19.40 -28.41
C GLU A 413 -8.72 -18.75 -27.86
N PRO A 414 -9.82 -18.76 -28.62
CA PRO A 414 -11.04 -18.08 -28.20
C PRO A 414 -11.52 -18.63 -26.87
N CYS A 415 -11.68 -17.74 -25.89
CA CYS A 415 -12.44 -18.04 -24.68
C CYS A 415 -13.85 -18.45 -25.09
N ALA A 416 -14.43 -19.45 -24.41
CA ALA A 416 -15.79 -19.90 -24.71
C ALA A 416 -16.74 -18.70 -24.63
N GLU A 417 -17.40 -18.37 -25.75
CA GLU A 417 -18.47 -17.38 -25.75
C GLU A 417 -19.59 -17.83 -24.80
N TRP A 418 -20.12 -16.87 -24.03
CA TRP A 418 -21.12 -17.05 -22.97
C TRP A 418 -22.44 -17.65 -23.47
#